data_AF-A0A7V6GME1-F1
#
_entry.id   AF-A0A7V6GME1-F1
#
_cell.length_a   1.000
_cell.length_b   1.000
_cell.length_c   1.000
_cell.angle_alpha   90.00
_cell.angle_beta   90.00
_cell.angle_gamma   90.00
#
_symmetry.space_group_name_H-M   'P 1'
#
loop_
_entity.id
_entity.type
_entity.pdbx_description
1 polymer ?
#
loop_
_entity_poly.entity_id
_entity_poly.type
_entity_poly.pdbx_seq_one_letter_code
_entity_poly.pdbx_strand_id
1 'polypeptide(L)'
;IPDALATGMVYEIQVKVKNTGAITWERGGKNPVLIGYHWINFDTKEMTVFDGKRSMLPQDSVAPGEEVTFDMQISAPPQKGKYILQIDLVQEAVTWFSYQGVPPIEKYCTLDISYSAQYDDKGNTPDYLEPSEEFTLDVTVKNTGYLLWEHYKKTGRINLGTHWINRDTGETVIWDGSRGLLPFDVSHNENAVVKITIIAPEKPGRYILQYDMVHEGYKWFSQEGVIPLEINVNVGETIDKQLVKSTSVKVFNGNGVSGSATDFIDKLEKYDFKVQSPSNAQNFNYEETIIIYKSNTLKKAQQLALLMGSYELVQYDEEWKAYKSNADIVVILGKDYKENIE
;
A
#
# COMPACT_ATOMS: atom_id res chain seq x y z
N ILE A 1 -17.72 5.95 -19.30
CA ILE A 1 -18.06 4.96 -18.25
C ILE A 1 -16.77 4.33 -17.77
N PRO A 2 -16.43 4.40 -16.47
CA PRO A 2 -15.19 3.85 -15.93
C PRO A 2 -15.07 2.32 -16.12
N ASP A 3 -13.84 1.83 -16.31
CA ASP A 3 -13.51 0.39 -16.37
C ASP A 3 -13.47 -0.29 -14.99
N ALA A 4 -13.39 0.50 -13.92
CA ALA A 4 -13.39 0.01 -12.55
C ALA A 4 -14.16 0.97 -11.62
N LEU A 5 -14.82 0.40 -10.61
CA LEU A 5 -15.68 1.12 -9.66
C LEU A 5 -15.45 0.59 -8.24
N ALA A 6 -15.67 1.43 -7.23
CA ALA A 6 -15.73 1.01 -5.83
C ALA A 6 -17.14 0.48 -5.52
N THR A 7 -17.19 -0.60 -4.74
CA THR A 7 -18.44 -1.26 -4.37
C THR A 7 -19.35 -0.33 -3.56
N GLY A 8 -20.66 -0.34 -3.86
CA GLY A 8 -21.67 0.41 -3.10
C GLY A 8 -21.67 1.92 -3.32
N MET A 9 -20.79 2.46 -4.17
CA MET A 9 -20.72 3.90 -4.46
C MET A 9 -21.67 4.32 -5.58
N VAL A 10 -21.99 5.62 -5.63
CA VAL A 10 -22.78 6.23 -6.70
C VAL A 10 -21.87 7.05 -7.61
N TYR A 11 -22.01 6.87 -8.92
CA TYR A 11 -21.23 7.53 -9.95
C TYR A 11 -22.12 8.35 -10.88
N GLU A 12 -21.64 9.53 -11.25
CA GLU A 12 -22.28 10.36 -12.29
C GLU A 12 -21.58 10.12 -13.63
N ILE A 13 -22.35 9.78 -14.66
CA ILE A 13 -21.83 9.61 -16.02
C ILE A 13 -22.72 10.33 -17.02
N GLN A 14 -22.14 10.71 -18.16
CA GLN A 14 -22.87 11.21 -19.31
C GLN A 14 -22.97 10.16 -20.39
N VAL A 15 -24.18 9.97 -20.93
CA VAL A 15 -24.46 9.03 -22.02
C VAL A 15 -25.16 9.76 -23.14
N LYS A 16 -24.51 9.84 -24.30
CA LYS A 16 -25.09 10.40 -25.52
C LYS A 16 -25.83 9.30 -26.28
N VAL A 17 -27.08 9.55 -26.63
CA VAL A 17 -27.95 8.62 -27.37
C VAL A 17 -28.58 9.34 -28.56
N LYS A 18 -28.82 8.61 -29.65
CA LYS A 18 -29.51 9.10 -30.85
C LYS A 18 -30.84 8.38 -31.04
N ASN A 19 -31.91 9.12 -31.31
CA ASN A 19 -33.18 8.53 -31.71
C ASN A 19 -33.11 8.07 -33.16
N THR A 20 -32.85 6.78 -33.38
CA THR A 20 -32.84 6.18 -34.73
C THR A 20 -34.19 5.57 -35.11
N GLY A 21 -35.20 5.67 -34.25
CA GLY A 21 -36.54 5.15 -34.47
C GLY A 21 -37.44 6.14 -35.20
N ALA A 22 -38.72 5.77 -35.35
CA ALA A 22 -39.75 6.61 -35.97
C ALA A 22 -40.63 7.37 -34.96
N ILE A 23 -40.48 7.07 -33.66
CA ILE A 23 -41.33 7.62 -32.60
C ILE A 23 -40.55 8.69 -31.84
N THR A 24 -41.16 9.85 -31.66
CA THR A 24 -40.64 10.91 -30.78
C THR A 24 -40.62 10.44 -29.33
N TRP A 25 -39.50 10.63 -28.64
CA TRP A 25 -39.39 10.33 -27.22
C TRP A 25 -39.89 11.52 -26.42
N GLU A 26 -40.81 11.31 -25.50
CA GLU A 26 -41.38 12.36 -24.67
C GLU A 26 -40.82 12.28 -23.25
N ARG A 27 -40.44 13.42 -22.66
CA ARG A 27 -39.95 13.52 -21.28
C ARG A 27 -41.03 13.26 -20.23
N GLY A 28 -42.29 13.56 -20.58
CA GLY A 28 -43.44 13.45 -19.69
C GLY A 28 -44.60 12.67 -20.30
N GLY A 29 -45.76 12.74 -19.66
CA GLY A 29 -46.96 11.99 -20.06
C GLY A 29 -47.05 10.62 -19.39
N LYS A 30 -47.93 9.75 -19.91
CA LYS A 30 -48.26 8.46 -19.30
C LYS A 30 -47.10 7.45 -19.36
N ASN A 31 -46.29 7.52 -20.41
CA ASN A 31 -45.25 6.54 -20.72
C ASN A 31 -43.99 7.28 -21.25
N PRO A 32 -43.32 8.09 -20.40
CA PRO A 32 -42.13 8.83 -20.83
C PRO A 32 -40.99 7.88 -21.19
N VAL A 33 -40.05 8.37 -21.99
CA VAL A 33 -38.79 7.66 -22.26
C VAL A 33 -37.74 8.08 -21.24
N LEU A 34 -37.16 7.10 -20.56
CA LEU A 34 -36.10 7.26 -19.56
C LEU A 34 -34.89 6.42 -19.96
N ILE A 35 -33.74 6.71 -19.35
CA ILE A 35 -32.57 5.83 -19.42
C ILE A 35 -32.35 5.17 -18.06
N GLY A 36 -32.04 3.87 -18.05
CA GLY A 36 -31.76 3.08 -16.86
C GLY A 36 -30.58 2.15 -17.09
N TYR A 37 -30.32 1.27 -16.12
CA TYR A 37 -29.26 0.29 -16.24
C TYR A 37 -29.54 -0.99 -15.46
N HIS A 38 -28.80 -2.03 -15.82
CA HIS A 38 -28.72 -3.33 -15.16
C HIS A 38 -27.27 -3.61 -14.77
N TRP A 39 -27.09 -4.40 -13.72
CA TRP A 39 -25.81 -5.00 -13.37
C TRP A 39 -25.90 -6.51 -13.54
N ILE A 40 -24.95 -7.06 -14.29
CA ILE A 40 -24.83 -8.50 -14.54
C ILE A 40 -23.48 -8.93 -14.00
N ASN A 41 -23.43 -9.91 -13.11
CA ASN A 41 -22.18 -10.51 -12.68
C ASN A 41 -21.54 -11.22 -13.88
N PHE A 42 -20.29 -10.87 -14.18
CA PHE A 42 -19.62 -11.37 -15.38
C PHE A 42 -19.33 -12.87 -15.30
N ASP A 43 -19.01 -13.39 -14.12
CA ASP A 43 -18.62 -14.78 -13.95
C ASP A 43 -19.85 -15.69 -13.86
N THR A 44 -20.84 -15.33 -13.03
CA THR A 44 -22.06 -16.14 -12.83
C THR A 44 -23.11 -15.93 -13.91
N LYS A 45 -23.02 -14.83 -14.68
CA LYS A 45 -24.04 -14.36 -15.63
C LYS A 45 -25.37 -13.98 -14.98
N GLU A 46 -25.42 -13.93 -13.66
CA GLU A 46 -26.62 -13.53 -12.95
C GLU A 46 -26.82 -12.02 -13.00
N MET A 47 -28.06 -11.60 -13.19
CA MET A 47 -28.42 -10.20 -13.11
C MET A 47 -28.58 -9.79 -11.65
N THR A 48 -27.55 -9.13 -11.11
CA THR A 48 -27.50 -8.71 -9.71
C THR A 48 -28.32 -7.45 -9.43
N VAL A 49 -28.54 -6.62 -10.46
CA VAL A 49 -29.47 -5.48 -10.39
C VAL A 49 -30.27 -5.45 -11.68
N PHE A 50 -31.58 -5.66 -11.60
CA PHE A 50 -32.47 -5.55 -12.75
C PHE A 50 -33.06 -4.15 -12.92
N ASP A 51 -33.30 -3.38 -11.86
CA ASP A 51 -33.92 -2.06 -11.98
C ASP A 51 -33.03 -1.00 -11.36
N GLY A 52 -32.05 -0.54 -12.14
CA GLY A 52 -31.18 0.56 -11.77
C GLY A 52 -31.91 1.89 -11.75
N LYS A 53 -31.29 2.91 -11.13
CA LYS A 53 -31.84 4.27 -11.10
C LYS A 53 -32.14 4.79 -12.50
N ARG A 54 -33.29 5.46 -12.64
CA ARG A 54 -33.74 6.10 -13.88
C ARG A 54 -33.26 7.54 -13.95
N SER A 55 -32.88 7.97 -15.15
CA SER A 55 -32.67 9.38 -15.49
C SER A 55 -33.67 9.83 -16.55
N MET A 56 -34.27 11.00 -16.31
CA MET A 56 -35.19 11.63 -17.25
C MET A 56 -34.45 12.27 -18.42
N LEU A 57 -35.17 12.44 -19.54
CA LEU A 57 -34.70 13.29 -20.62
C LEU A 57 -34.38 14.71 -20.10
N PRO A 58 -33.25 15.31 -20.53
CA PRO A 58 -32.89 16.69 -20.19
C PRO A 58 -33.71 17.74 -20.96
N GLN A 59 -34.33 17.34 -22.08
CA GLN A 59 -35.18 18.17 -22.94
C GLN A 59 -36.60 17.58 -23.04
N ASP A 60 -37.58 18.39 -23.43
CA ASP A 60 -39.00 17.99 -23.40
C ASP A 60 -39.33 16.82 -24.34
N SER A 61 -38.69 16.77 -25.51
CA SER A 61 -38.84 15.65 -26.44
C SER A 61 -37.61 15.46 -27.33
N VAL A 62 -37.46 14.27 -27.92
CA VAL A 62 -36.38 13.93 -28.86
C VAL A 62 -37.00 13.29 -30.11
N ALA A 63 -37.01 14.05 -31.21
CA ALA A 63 -37.59 13.61 -32.48
C ALA A 63 -36.70 12.57 -33.19
N PRO A 64 -37.25 11.82 -34.16
CA PRO A 64 -36.46 10.96 -35.04
C PRO A 64 -35.26 11.68 -35.66
N GLY A 65 -34.07 11.09 -35.50
CA GLY A 65 -32.80 11.62 -35.99
C GLY A 65 -32.05 12.52 -35.00
N GLU A 66 -32.68 12.97 -33.93
CA GLU A 66 -32.06 13.84 -32.92
C GLU A 66 -31.18 13.08 -31.92
N GLU A 67 -30.27 13.80 -31.28
CA GLU A 67 -29.37 13.30 -30.25
C GLU A 67 -29.61 14.01 -28.93
N VAL A 68 -29.42 13.29 -27.82
CA VAL A 68 -29.57 13.80 -26.46
C VAL A 68 -28.48 13.21 -25.56
N THR A 69 -28.00 13.97 -24.58
CA THR A 69 -27.05 13.49 -23.57
C THR A 69 -27.73 13.41 -22.21
N PHE A 70 -27.82 12.23 -21.63
CA PHE A 70 -28.34 12.02 -20.29
C PHE A 70 -27.24 12.15 -19.25
N ASP A 71 -27.55 12.81 -18.13
CA ASP A 71 -26.78 12.71 -16.88
C ASP A 71 -27.35 11.56 -16.03
N MET A 72 -26.57 10.50 -15.85
CA MET A 72 -26.98 9.28 -15.14
C MET A 72 -26.28 9.13 -13.80
N GLN A 73 -27.03 8.69 -12.79
CA GLN A 73 -26.49 8.22 -11.51
C GLN A 73 -26.50 6.69 -11.45
N ILE A 74 -25.33 6.06 -11.40
CA ILE A 74 -25.17 4.61 -11.31
C ILE A 74 -24.72 4.22 -9.92
N SER A 75 -25.46 3.34 -9.26
CA SER A 75 -25.09 2.72 -8.00
C SER A 75 -24.37 1.40 -8.29
N ALA A 76 -23.11 1.31 -7.90
CA ALA A 76 -22.29 0.11 -8.05
C ALA A 76 -22.74 -0.99 -7.06
N PRO A 77 -22.80 -2.27 -7.46
CA PRO A 77 -23.07 -3.38 -6.56
C PRO A 77 -22.20 -3.36 -5.29
N PRO A 78 -22.71 -3.83 -4.14
CA PRO A 78 -21.96 -3.85 -2.89
C PRO A 78 -20.95 -4.99 -2.81
N GLN A 79 -21.04 -5.98 -3.71
CA GLN A 79 -20.14 -7.13 -3.75
C GLN A 79 -19.01 -6.87 -4.74
N LYS A 80 -17.79 -7.23 -4.35
CA LYS A 80 -16.64 -7.19 -5.25
C LYS A 80 -16.77 -8.24 -6.35
N GLY A 81 -16.18 -7.96 -7.50
CA GLY A 81 -16.14 -8.88 -8.61
C GLY A 81 -16.12 -8.18 -9.97
N LYS A 82 -16.30 -8.98 -11.02
CA LYS A 82 -16.37 -8.52 -12.40
C LYS A 82 -17.83 -8.41 -12.80
N TYR A 83 -18.18 -7.31 -13.43
CA TYR A 83 -19.56 -7.02 -13.81
C TYR A 83 -19.65 -6.46 -15.22
N ILE A 84 -20.84 -6.60 -15.81
CA ILE A 84 -21.27 -5.85 -16.98
C ILE A 84 -22.31 -4.85 -16.50
N LEU A 85 -22.02 -3.57 -16.70
CA LEU A 85 -23.01 -2.50 -16.64
C LEU A 85 -23.71 -2.44 -17.99
N GLN A 86 -25.01 -2.74 -18.01
CA GLN A 86 -25.82 -2.67 -19.21
C GLN A 86 -26.75 -1.47 -19.11
N ILE A 87 -26.56 -0.44 -19.95
CA ILE A 87 -27.38 0.77 -19.98
C ILE A 87 -28.39 0.64 -21.11
N ASP A 88 -29.66 0.88 -20.81
CA ASP A 88 -30.76 0.72 -21.75
C ASP A 88 -31.80 1.84 -21.62
N LEU A 89 -32.45 2.15 -22.73
CA LEU A 89 -33.62 3.02 -22.76
C LEU A 89 -34.86 2.23 -22.38
N VAL A 90 -35.78 2.88 -21.67
CA VAL A 90 -37.09 2.34 -21.33
C VAL A 90 -38.16 3.32 -21.77
N GLN A 91 -39.23 2.80 -22.38
CA GLN A 91 -40.50 3.50 -22.39
C GLN A 91 -41.27 3.05 -21.15
N GLU A 92 -41.45 3.96 -20.21
CA GLU A 92 -41.88 3.62 -18.86
C GLU A 92 -43.25 2.94 -18.87
N ALA A 93 -43.37 1.84 -18.10
CA ALA A 93 -44.54 0.97 -18.06
C ALA A 93 -44.96 0.33 -19.41
N VAL A 94 -44.08 0.32 -20.42
CA VAL A 94 -44.32 -0.31 -21.72
C VAL A 94 -43.27 -1.37 -22.02
N THR A 95 -42.02 -0.96 -22.28
CA THR A 95 -40.95 -1.89 -22.68
C THR A 95 -39.59 -1.24 -22.51
N TRP A 96 -38.60 -2.07 -22.19
CA TRP A 96 -37.20 -1.75 -22.47
C TRP A 96 -36.96 -1.78 -23.98
N PHE A 97 -36.03 -0.96 -24.46
CA PHE A 97 -35.70 -0.89 -25.88
C PHE A 97 -34.97 -2.15 -26.34
N SER A 98 -34.14 -2.75 -25.48
CA SER A 98 -33.52 -4.06 -25.72
C SER A 98 -34.51 -5.18 -25.99
N TYR A 99 -35.70 -5.14 -25.38
CA TYR A 99 -36.74 -6.13 -25.63
C TYR A 99 -37.38 -5.97 -27.02
N GLN A 100 -37.21 -4.82 -27.64
CA GLN A 100 -37.60 -4.54 -29.04
C GLN A 100 -36.44 -4.69 -30.02
N GLY A 101 -35.30 -5.24 -29.57
CA GLY A 101 -34.14 -5.53 -30.41
C GLY A 101 -33.15 -4.38 -30.58
N VAL A 102 -33.28 -3.29 -29.82
CA VAL A 102 -32.28 -2.21 -29.80
C VAL A 102 -31.14 -2.62 -28.86
N PRO A 103 -29.89 -2.78 -29.34
CA PRO A 103 -28.80 -3.21 -28.46
C PRO A 103 -28.54 -2.20 -27.34
N PRO A 104 -28.49 -2.64 -26.07
CA PRO A 104 -28.08 -1.76 -24.97
C PRO A 104 -26.57 -1.48 -25.04
N ILE A 105 -26.12 -0.46 -24.32
CA ILE A 105 -24.69 -0.21 -24.12
C ILE A 105 -24.20 -1.16 -23.03
N GLU A 106 -23.23 -2.01 -23.35
CA GLU A 106 -22.57 -2.86 -22.36
C GLU A 106 -21.16 -2.35 -22.06
N LYS A 107 -20.86 -2.18 -20.77
CA LYS A 107 -19.53 -1.84 -20.30
C LYS A 107 -19.07 -2.87 -19.28
N TYR A 108 -17.93 -3.49 -19.54
CA TYR A 108 -17.25 -4.30 -18.54
C TYR A 108 -16.67 -3.39 -17.45
N CYS A 109 -16.95 -3.74 -16.19
CA CYS A 109 -16.50 -3.02 -15.00
C CYS A 109 -15.90 -4.01 -13.99
N THR A 110 -14.77 -3.64 -13.40
CA THR A 110 -14.21 -4.36 -12.25
C THR A 110 -14.55 -3.61 -10.97
N LEU A 111 -15.28 -4.27 -10.07
CA LEU A 111 -15.60 -3.77 -8.74
C LEU A 111 -14.63 -4.39 -7.75
N ASP A 112 -13.45 -3.80 -7.54
CA ASP A 112 -12.42 -4.51 -6.77
C ASP A 112 -11.52 -3.69 -5.85
N ILE A 113 -11.53 -2.35 -5.80
CA ILE A 113 -10.64 -1.69 -4.83
C ILE A 113 -11.24 -0.40 -4.26
N SER A 114 -11.79 -0.53 -3.05
CA SER A 114 -12.13 0.63 -2.22
C SER A 114 -10.87 1.28 -1.66
N TYR A 115 -9.93 0.51 -1.10
CA TYR A 115 -8.73 1.06 -0.46
C TYR A 115 -7.47 0.75 -1.27
N SER A 116 -6.77 1.78 -1.75
CA SER A 116 -5.46 1.63 -2.38
C SER A 116 -4.72 2.95 -2.36
N ALA A 117 -3.46 2.90 -1.96
CA ALA A 117 -2.59 4.06 -1.83
C ALA A 117 -1.17 3.73 -2.30
N GLN A 118 -0.45 4.76 -2.74
CA GLN A 118 1.01 4.76 -2.81
C GLN A 118 1.52 5.91 -1.94
N TYR A 119 2.73 5.75 -1.41
CA TYR A 119 3.33 6.68 -0.47
C TYR A 119 4.75 7.01 -0.91
N ASP A 120 5.21 8.22 -0.62
CA ASP A 120 6.57 8.68 -0.88
C ASP A 120 6.91 9.80 0.10
N ASP A 121 7.80 9.52 1.06
CA ASP A 121 8.31 10.49 2.03
C ASP A 121 9.50 11.31 1.48
N LYS A 122 9.91 11.05 0.23
CA LYS A 122 11.08 11.63 -0.44
C LYS A 122 12.40 11.39 0.30
N GLY A 123 12.48 10.37 1.16
CA GLY A 123 13.63 10.11 2.01
C GLY A 123 13.84 11.15 3.11
N ASN A 124 12.78 11.86 3.51
CA ASN A 124 12.85 12.88 4.55
C ASN A 124 12.62 12.32 5.96
N THR A 125 12.20 11.06 6.10
CA THR A 125 12.14 10.40 7.41
C THR A 125 13.56 10.23 7.95
N PRO A 126 13.88 10.75 9.16
CA PRO A 126 15.19 10.54 9.78
C PRO A 126 15.45 9.05 10.02
N ASP A 127 16.69 8.63 9.79
CA ASP A 127 17.17 7.26 10.10
C ASP A 127 17.57 7.09 11.57
N TYR A 128 17.68 8.19 12.31
CA TYR A 128 17.94 8.23 13.75
C TYR A 128 17.07 9.26 14.47
N LEU A 129 16.59 8.90 15.67
CA LEU A 129 15.87 9.77 16.60
C LEU A 129 16.32 9.50 18.03
N GLU A 130 16.30 10.52 18.89
CA GLU A 130 16.34 10.31 20.34
C GLU A 130 15.00 9.73 20.84
N PRO A 131 14.99 9.02 21.98
CA PRO A 131 13.76 8.53 22.57
C PRO A 131 12.75 9.66 22.81
N SER A 132 11.49 9.43 22.40
CA SER A 132 10.41 10.43 22.46
C SER A 132 10.65 11.71 21.65
N GLU A 133 11.65 11.74 20.76
CA GLU A 133 11.86 12.88 19.87
C GLU A 133 10.64 13.06 18.93
N GLU A 134 10.27 14.32 18.72
CA GLU A 134 9.21 14.72 17.81
C GLU A 134 9.81 15.33 16.54
N PHE A 135 9.36 14.88 15.38
CA PHE A 135 9.74 15.47 14.10
C PHE A 135 8.51 15.67 13.21
N THR A 136 8.61 16.60 12.26
CA THR A 136 7.52 16.91 11.32
C THR A 136 8.07 16.90 9.90
N LEU A 137 7.35 16.23 8.99
CA LEU A 137 7.70 16.13 7.58
C LEU A 137 6.45 16.11 6.69
N ASP A 138 6.69 16.17 5.39
CA ASP A 138 5.67 16.08 4.35
C ASP A 138 5.79 14.71 3.66
N VAL A 139 4.68 13.97 3.60
CA VAL A 139 4.56 12.67 2.93
C VAL A 139 3.63 12.81 1.74
N THR A 140 4.08 12.44 0.55
CA THR A 140 3.22 12.37 -0.63
C THR A 140 2.42 11.08 -0.59
N VAL A 141 1.10 11.19 -0.64
CA VAL A 141 0.17 10.07 -0.76
C VAL A 141 -0.57 10.17 -2.07
N LYS A 142 -0.72 9.04 -2.77
CA LYS A 142 -1.45 8.94 -4.03
C LYS A 142 -2.61 7.99 -3.89
N ASN A 143 -3.79 8.44 -4.26
CA ASN A 143 -4.94 7.56 -4.34
C ASN A 143 -4.88 6.74 -5.62
N THR A 144 -4.46 5.48 -5.52
CA THR A 144 -4.49 4.54 -6.64
C THR A 144 -5.77 3.72 -6.68
N GLY A 145 -6.64 3.87 -5.69
CA GLY A 145 -7.98 3.29 -5.64
C GLY A 145 -9.05 4.21 -6.23
N TYR A 146 -10.31 3.82 -6.04
CA TYR A 146 -11.48 4.54 -6.56
C TYR A 146 -12.39 5.12 -5.47
N LEU A 147 -12.08 4.88 -4.19
CA LEU A 147 -12.71 5.58 -3.08
C LEU A 147 -12.19 7.01 -3.03
N LEU A 148 -13.08 7.99 -3.10
CA LEU A 148 -12.73 9.38 -2.82
C LEU A 148 -12.21 9.50 -1.40
N TRP A 149 -11.01 10.06 -1.22
CA TRP A 149 -10.51 10.36 0.11
C TRP A 149 -11.01 11.73 0.53
N GLU A 150 -12.13 11.77 1.23
CA GLU A 150 -12.74 13.01 1.69
C GLU A 150 -11.88 13.68 2.78
N HIS A 151 -11.39 14.89 2.50
CA HIS A 151 -10.61 15.74 3.40
C HIS A 151 -11.40 16.10 4.66
N TYR A 152 -12.69 16.40 4.50
CA TYR A 152 -13.55 16.74 5.62
C TYR A 152 -14.79 15.87 5.65
N LYS A 153 -14.84 15.01 6.67
CA LYS A 153 -16.03 14.28 7.06
C LYS A 153 -16.15 14.29 8.58
N LYS A 154 -17.39 14.32 9.09
CA LYS A 154 -17.67 14.29 10.53
C LYS A 154 -17.29 12.94 11.15
N THR A 155 -17.44 11.86 10.41
CA THR A 155 -17.09 10.48 10.78
C THR A 155 -16.53 9.78 9.55
N GLY A 156 -15.57 8.86 9.70
CA GLY A 156 -15.01 8.17 8.54
C GLY A 156 -14.19 9.05 7.62
N ARG A 157 -13.42 9.99 8.18
CA ARG A 157 -12.43 10.72 7.37
C ARG A 157 -11.31 9.76 6.99
N ILE A 158 -10.66 10.02 5.86
CA ILE A 158 -9.43 9.33 5.48
C ILE A 158 -8.24 10.20 5.88
N ASN A 159 -7.31 9.63 6.64
CA ASN A 159 -6.10 10.30 7.12
C ASN A 159 -4.88 9.43 6.82
N LEU A 160 -3.69 10.04 6.87
CA LEU A 160 -2.44 9.31 7.02
C LEU A 160 -2.22 9.03 8.50
N GLY A 161 -1.86 7.79 8.84
CA GLY A 161 -1.47 7.40 10.19
C GLY A 161 -0.12 6.70 10.20
N THR A 162 0.39 6.42 11.39
CA THR A 162 1.64 5.67 11.56
C THR A 162 1.54 4.50 12.51
N HIS A 163 2.39 3.50 12.26
CA HIS A 163 2.69 2.41 13.18
C HIS A 163 4.18 2.36 13.46
N TRP A 164 4.55 1.88 14.65
CA TRP A 164 5.92 1.55 14.99
C TRP A 164 6.01 0.06 15.28
N ILE A 165 6.92 -0.62 14.59
CA ILE A 165 7.23 -2.05 14.79
C ILE A 165 8.67 -2.18 15.24
N ASN A 166 8.91 -3.01 16.26
CA ASN A 166 10.25 -3.40 16.62
C ASN A 166 10.83 -4.28 15.51
N ARG A 167 11.91 -3.84 14.89
CA ARG A 167 12.51 -4.50 13.73
C ARG A 167 13.12 -5.86 14.06
N ASP A 168 13.58 -6.04 15.29
CA ASP A 168 14.21 -7.27 15.75
C ASP A 168 13.19 -8.36 16.11
N THR A 169 12.04 -7.97 16.65
CA THR A 169 11.03 -8.93 17.14
C THR A 169 9.80 -9.04 16.24
N GLY A 170 9.60 -8.09 15.33
CA GLY A 170 8.36 -7.94 14.54
C GLY A 170 7.15 -7.48 15.37
N GLU A 171 7.33 -7.17 16.65
CA GLU A 171 6.25 -6.71 17.52
C GLU A 171 5.84 -5.28 17.18
N THR A 172 4.55 -5.05 16.92
CA THR A 172 4.01 -3.70 16.85
C THR A 172 4.03 -3.06 18.24
N VAL A 173 4.90 -2.06 18.43
CA VAL A 173 5.01 -1.32 19.69
C VAL A 173 4.02 -0.16 19.78
N ILE A 174 3.66 0.44 18.64
CA ILE A 174 2.61 1.47 18.55
C ILE A 174 1.75 1.16 17.32
N TRP A 175 0.52 0.68 17.54
CA TRP A 175 -0.43 0.39 16.46
C TRP A 175 -1.27 1.60 16.05
N ASP A 176 -1.47 2.58 16.91
CA ASP A 176 -2.29 3.74 16.57
C ASP A 176 -1.52 5.01 16.87
N GLY A 177 -0.60 5.33 15.95
CA GLY A 177 0.36 6.42 16.10
C GLY A 177 -0.19 7.78 15.64
N SER A 178 0.74 8.61 15.17
CA SER A 178 0.47 9.97 14.73
C SER A 178 -0.52 10.04 13.57
N ARG A 179 -1.13 11.22 13.37
CA ARG A 179 -2.05 11.50 12.27
C ARG A 179 -1.60 12.70 11.45
N GLY A 180 -1.65 12.54 10.14
CA GLY A 180 -1.58 13.60 9.15
C GLY A 180 -2.94 13.74 8.47
N LEU A 181 -3.52 14.94 8.54
CA LEU A 181 -4.78 15.21 7.85
C LEU A 181 -4.49 15.46 6.36
N LEU A 182 -5.36 14.95 5.48
CA LEU A 182 -5.35 15.38 4.09
C LEU A 182 -5.50 16.91 4.02
N PRO A 183 -4.97 17.58 2.99
CA PRO A 183 -5.17 19.01 2.74
C PRO A 183 -6.41 19.33 1.87
N PHE A 184 -6.90 18.36 1.09
CA PHE A 184 -8.06 18.46 0.20
C PHE A 184 -8.55 17.04 -0.18
N ASP A 185 -9.74 16.94 -0.78
CA ASP A 185 -10.30 15.66 -1.21
C ASP A 185 -9.41 15.03 -2.30
N VAL A 186 -9.00 13.77 -2.14
CA VAL A 186 -8.09 13.11 -3.09
C VAL A 186 -8.84 12.08 -3.93
N SER A 187 -9.05 12.41 -5.20
CA SER A 187 -9.72 11.54 -6.17
C SER A 187 -8.78 10.48 -6.75
N HIS A 188 -9.32 9.55 -7.54
CA HIS A 188 -8.53 8.54 -8.24
C HIS A 188 -7.37 9.16 -9.04
N ASN A 189 -6.17 8.59 -8.89
CA ASN A 189 -4.88 9.02 -9.44
C ASN A 189 -4.36 10.39 -8.99
N GLU A 190 -5.06 11.07 -8.08
CA GLU A 190 -4.61 12.32 -7.51
C GLU A 190 -3.59 12.08 -6.39
N ASN A 191 -2.69 13.06 -6.21
CA ASN A 191 -1.71 13.06 -5.12
C ASN A 191 -2.08 14.17 -4.13
N ALA A 192 -1.83 13.93 -2.85
CA ALA A 192 -1.81 14.95 -1.81
C ALA A 192 -0.48 14.90 -1.06
N VAL A 193 -0.04 16.06 -0.58
CA VAL A 193 1.10 16.19 0.32
C VAL A 193 0.55 16.38 1.73
N VAL A 194 0.78 15.40 2.59
CA VAL A 194 0.27 15.37 3.96
C VAL A 194 1.41 15.76 4.90
N LYS A 195 1.21 16.83 5.66
CA LYS A 195 2.10 17.18 6.78
C LYS A 195 1.74 16.33 7.98
N ILE A 196 2.70 15.64 8.57
CA ILE A 196 2.52 14.78 9.74
C ILE A 196 3.61 15.03 10.77
N THR A 197 3.22 15.04 12.03
CA THR A 197 4.10 15.20 13.19
C THR A 197 4.16 13.87 13.95
N ILE A 198 5.35 13.29 14.06
CA ILE A 198 5.59 11.93 14.52
C ILE A 198 6.45 11.96 15.78
N ILE A 199 6.09 11.13 16.76
CA ILE A 199 6.84 10.95 18.00
C ILE A 199 7.49 9.57 17.98
N ALA A 200 8.80 9.52 18.24
CA ALA A 200 9.56 8.29 18.35
C ALA A 200 9.17 7.47 19.61
N PRO A 201 9.32 6.14 19.58
CA PRO A 201 9.19 5.29 20.78
C PRO A 201 10.05 5.79 21.96
N GLU A 202 9.59 5.58 23.19
CA GLU A 202 10.34 5.96 24.41
C GLU A 202 11.50 5.02 24.72
N LYS A 203 11.47 3.78 24.21
CA LYS A 203 12.51 2.79 24.44
C LYS A 203 13.52 2.84 23.30
N PRO A 204 14.82 2.87 23.59
CA PRO A 204 15.83 2.70 22.57
C PRO A 204 15.70 1.34 21.85
N GLY A 205 16.04 1.31 20.57
CA GLY A 205 16.05 0.11 19.74
C GLY A 205 15.96 0.42 18.26
N ARG A 206 15.88 -0.65 17.46
CA ARG A 206 15.71 -0.57 16.01
C ARG A 206 14.25 -0.76 15.64
N TYR A 207 13.70 0.16 14.87
CA TYR A 207 12.28 0.18 14.55
C TYR A 207 12.03 0.30 13.04
N ILE A 208 10.84 -0.11 12.65
CA ILE A 208 10.21 0.21 11.38
C ILE A 208 9.10 1.21 11.67
N LEU A 209 9.18 2.40 11.08
CA LEU A 209 8.08 3.36 10.99
C LEU A 209 7.27 3.03 9.74
N GLN A 210 6.01 2.66 9.92
CA GLN A 210 5.07 2.46 8.82
C GLN A 210 4.17 3.67 8.65
N TYR A 211 4.04 4.13 7.41
CA TYR A 211 3.01 5.08 6.98
C TYR A 211 1.87 4.30 6.33
N ASP A 212 0.67 4.41 6.90
CA ASP A 212 -0.51 3.72 6.41
C ASP A 212 -1.71 4.68 6.34
N MET A 213 -2.54 4.54 5.31
CA MET A 213 -3.77 5.31 5.21
C MET A 213 -4.81 4.66 6.12
N VAL A 214 -5.62 5.45 6.81
CA VAL A 214 -6.68 4.97 7.70
C VAL A 214 -8.01 5.58 7.31
N HIS A 215 -9.04 4.75 7.24
CA HIS A 215 -10.43 5.20 7.22
C HIS A 215 -10.97 5.20 8.65
N GLU A 216 -11.04 6.39 9.24
CA GLU A 216 -11.24 6.59 10.67
C GLU A 216 -12.51 5.92 11.20
N GLY A 217 -12.34 5.06 12.21
CA GLY A 217 -13.43 4.28 12.80
C GLY A 217 -13.86 3.05 12.00
N TYR A 218 -13.19 2.73 10.90
CA TYR A 218 -13.47 1.55 10.08
C TYR A 218 -12.28 0.60 10.02
N LYS A 219 -11.18 1.00 9.39
CA LYS A 219 -10.00 0.15 9.16
C LYS A 219 -8.82 0.92 8.61
N TRP A 220 -7.65 0.34 8.79
CA TRP A 220 -6.42 0.69 8.11
C TRP A 220 -6.41 0.11 6.69
N PHE A 221 -5.74 0.78 5.75
CA PHE A 221 -5.68 0.32 4.37
C PHE A 221 -4.84 -0.96 4.26
N SER A 222 -3.83 -1.13 5.12
CA SER A 222 -3.08 -2.39 5.22
C SER A 222 -3.92 -3.61 5.58
N GLN A 223 -5.01 -3.43 6.34
CA GLN A 223 -5.95 -4.51 6.65
C GLN A 223 -6.70 -5.00 5.40
N GLU A 224 -6.66 -4.25 4.30
CA GLU A 224 -7.24 -4.59 3.00
C GLU A 224 -6.16 -4.91 1.95
N GLY A 225 -4.90 -5.10 2.38
CA GLY A 225 -3.80 -5.54 1.53
C GLY A 225 -3.03 -4.40 0.84
N VAL A 226 -3.26 -3.14 1.21
CA VAL A 226 -2.40 -2.03 0.77
C VAL A 226 -1.08 -2.10 1.52
N ILE A 227 0.04 -2.08 0.81
CA ILE A 227 1.36 -2.17 1.43
C ILE A 227 1.73 -0.79 2.00
N PRO A 228 1.94 -0.64 3.32
CA PRO A 228 2.42 0.61 3.92
C PRO A 228 3.81 0.99 3.39
N LEU A 229 4.17 2.27 3.50
CA LEU A 229 5.58 2.65 3.35
C LEU A 229 6.32 2.42 4.66
N GLU A 230 7.37 1.61 4.60
CA GLU A 230 8.18 1.21 5.75
C GLU A 230 9.54 1.89 5.70
N ILE A 231 9.92 2.58 6.78
CA ILE A 231 11.24 3.19 6.93
C ILE A 231 11.92 2.65 8.19
N ASN A 232 13.17 2.23 8.05
CA ASN A 232 13.98 1.82 9.20
C ASN A 232 14.48 3.03 9.97
N VAL A 233 14.28 3.04 11.28
CA VAL A 233 14.68 4.14 12.17
C VAL A 233 15.31 3.56 13.43
N ASN A 234 16.51 4.02 13.77
CA ASN A 234 17.15 3.70 15.04
C ASN A 234 16.77 4.75 16.09
N VAL A 235 16.33 4.31 17.26
CA VAL A 235 15.91 5.21 18.35
C VAL A 235 16.86 5.06 19.51
N GLY A 236 17.54 6.13 19.92
CA GLY A 236 18.43 6.17 21.10
C GLY A 236 19.64 5.21 21.08
N GLU A 237 19.84 4.46 20.01
CA GLU A 237 21.00 3.58 19.82
C GLU A 237 21.94 4.18 18.77
N THR A 238 23.16 4.51 19.18
CA THR A 238 24.20 5.05 18.30
C THR A 238 25.43 4.15 18.30
N ILE A 239 26.26 4.34 17.26
CA ILE A 239 27.54 3.66 17.16
C ILE A 239 28.53 4.19 18.21
N ASP A 240 28.90 3.32 19.15
CA ASP A 240 30.02 3.49 20.06
C ASP A 240 31.34 3.19 19.31
N LYS A 241 31.99 4.26 18.86
CA LYS A 241 33.26 4.20 18.13
C LYS A 241 34.39 3.49 18.88
N GLN A 242 34.42 3.55 20.21
CA GLN A 242 35.46 2.85 20.97
C GLN A 242 35.18 1.34 21.00
N LEU A 243 33.92 0.98 21.22
CA LEU A 243 33.50 -0.41 21.23
C LEU A 243 33.70 -1.05 19.84
N VAL A 244 33.32 -0.36 18.77
CA VAL A 244 33.54 -0.82 17.38
C VAL A 244 35.02 -1.01 17.07
N LYS A 245 35.90 -0.05 17.40
CA LYS A 245 37.36 -0.19 17.23
C LYS A 245 37.98 -1.37 17.99
N SER A 246 37.35 -1.76 19.10
CA SER A 246 37.77 -2.90 19.91
C SER A 246 37.15 -4.24 19.44
N THR A 247 36.27 -4.21 18.45
CA THR A 247 35.49 -5.36 17.99
C THR A 247 36.14 -6.00 16.78
N SER A 248 36.42 -7.29 16.92
CA SER A 248 36.93 -8.13 15.82
C SER A 248 35.82 -8.97 15.18
N VAL A 249 35.76 -8.97 13.85
CA VAL A 249 34.71 -9.64 13.07
C VAL A 249 35.34 -10.66 12.12
N LYS A 250 34.77 -11.85 12.03
CA LYS A 250 35.11 -12.85 11.00
C LYS A 250 33.92 -13.01 10.07
N VAL A 251 34.12 -12.75 8.78
CA VAL A 251 33.05 -12.82 7.77
C VAL A 251 33.18 -14.10 6.94
N PHE A 252 32.07 -14.81 6.80
CA PHE A 252 31.91 -15.99 5.96
C PHE A 252 30.94 -15.70 4.81
N ASN A 253 31.31 -16.11 3.60
CA ASN A 253 30.41 -16.12 2.46
C ASN A 253 29.44 -17.30 2.56
N GLY A 254 28.19 -17.02 2.91
CA GLY A 254 27.09 -18.00 3.00
C GLY A 254 26.07 -17.90 1.87
N ASN A 255 26.29 -17.03 0.88
CA ASN A 255 25.34 -16.78 -0.22
C ASN A 255 25.85 -17.24 -1.59
N GLY A 256 27.13 -17.62 -1.69
CA GLY A 256 27.72 -18.15 -2.92
C GLY A 256 28.06 -17.10 -3.98
N VAL A 257 27.83 -15.82 -3.70
CA VAL A 257 28.20 -14.73 -4.61
C VAL A 257 29.69 -14.44 -4.46
N SER A 258 30.44 -14.55 -5.55
CA SER A 258 31.87 -14.24 -5.54
C SER A 258 32.09 -12.77 -5.18
N GLY A 259 33.01 -12.50 -4.23
CA GLY A 259 33.35 -11.15 -3.78
C GLY A 259 32.47 -10.58 -2.67
N SER A 260 31.29 -11.14 -2.39
CA SER A 260 30.33 -10.57 -1.42
C SER A 260 30.92 -10.38 -0.02
N ALA A 261 31.70 -11.35 0.46
CA ALA A 261 32.38 -11.24 1.76
C ALA A 261 33.45 -10.15 1.77
N THR A 262 34.22 -9.99 0.69
CA THR A 262 35.22 -8.92 0.60
C THR A 262 34.55 -7.55 0.57
N ASP A 263 33.52 -7.39 -0.27
CA ASP A 263 32.77 -6.13 -0.38
C ASP A 263 32.18 -5.72 0.98
N PHE A 264 31.64 -6.68 1.74
CA PHE A 264 31.11 -6.44 3.08
C PHE A 264 32.19 -6.07 4.09
N ILE A 265 33.36 -6.74 4.04
CA ILE A 265 34.52 -6.41 4.88
C ILE A 265 34.96 -4.97 4.63
N ASP A 266 35.09 -4.55 3.37
CA ASP A 266 35.50 -3.19 2.99
C ASP A 266 34.55 -2.13 3.57
N LYS A 267 33.25 -2.45 3.66
CA LYS A 267 32.27 -1.57 4.31
C LYS A 267 32.47 -1.54 5.82
N LEU A 268 32.64 -2.68 6.49
CA LEU A 268 32.89 -2.75 7.94
C LEU A 268 34.14 -1.98 8.36
N GLU A 269 35.20 -2.05 7.57
CA GLU A 269 36.46 -1.34 7.85
C GLU A 269 36.28 0.19 7.83
N LYS A 270 35.35 0.73 7.01
CA LYS A 270 35.01 2.17 7.02
C LYS A 270 34.37 2.61 8.34
N TYR A 271 33.77 1.68 9.09
CA TYR A 271 33.23 1.90 10.42
C TYR A 271 34.25 1.61 11.53
N ASP A 272 35.52 1.37 11.21
CA ASP A 272 36.62 1.05 12.14
C ASP A 272 36.54 -0.35 12.80
N PHE A 273 35.73 -1.29 12.29
CA PHE A 273 35.77 -2.69 12.76
C PHE A 273 37.10 -3.36 12.40
N LYS A 274 37.59 -4.24 13.27
CA LYS A 274 38.78 -5.08 12.97
C LYS A 274 38.35 -6.36 12.27
N VAL A 275 38.48 -6.42 10.96
CA VAL A 275 37.95 -7.56 10.22
C VAL A 275 39.05 -8.55 9.86
N GLN A 276 38.78 -9.84 10.06
CA GLN A 276 39.68 -10.92 9.66
C GLN A 276 39.44 -11.27 8.18
N SER A 277 40.44 -11.86 7.52
CA SER A 277 40.33 -12.28 6.12
C SER A 277 39.07 -13.12 5.88
N PRO A 278 38.38 -12.97 4.73
CA PRO A 278 37.13 -13.67 4.46
C PRO A 278 37.33 -15.19 4.40
N SER A 279 36.25 -15.94 4.57
CA SER A 279 36.22 -17.40 4.40
C SER A 279 34.87 -17.85 3.81
N ASN A 280 34.77 -19.10 3.38
CA ASN A 280 33.50 -19.65 2.90
C ASN A 280 32.76 -20.33 4.05
N ALA A 281 31.45 -20.18 4.09
CA ALA A 281 30.60 -20.93 5.00
C ALA A 281 30.51 -22.40 4.59
N GLN A 282 29.93 -23.24 5.45
CA GLN A 282 29.73 -24.67 5.14
C GLN A 282 28.74 -24.88 4.00
N ASN A 283 27.76 -23.97 3.86
CA ASN A 283 26.76 -23.97 2.81
C ASN A 283 26.62 -22.55 2.22
N PHE A 284 26.04 -22.46 1.02
CA PHE A 284 25.84 -21.20 0.29
C PHE A 284 24.37 -20.81 0.12
N ASN A 285 23.48 -21.41 0.90
CA ASN A 285 22.03 -21.23 0.81
C ASN A 285 21.44 -20.50 2.04
N TYR A 286 22.25 -19.73 2.75
CA TYR A 286 21.76 -18.88 3.83
C TYR A 286 20.90 -17.77 3.21
N GLU A 287 19.60 -17.76 3.50
CA GLU A 287 18.69 -16.73 2.99
C GLU A 287 18.96 -15.39 3.68
N GLU A 288 19.14 -15.42 5.00
CA GLU A 288 19.39 -14.27 5.87
C GLU A 288 20.83 -14.25 6.39
N THR A 289 21.36 -13.05 6.62
CA THR A 289 22.68 -12.84 7.21
C THR A 289 22.64 -13.15 8.71
N ILE A 290 23.55 -13.98 9.20
CA ILE A 290 23.58 -14.40 10.60
C ILE A 290 24.74 -13.74 11.33
N ILE A 291 24.45 -13.02 12.40
CA ILE A 291 25.43 -12.47 13.35
C ILE A 291 25.51 -13.41 14.55
N ILE A 292 26.64 -14.08 14.67
CA ILE A 292 26.91 -15.03 15.76
C ILE A 292 27.83 -14.36 16.79
N TYR A 293 27.36 -14.28 18.03
CA TYR A 293 28.07 -13.62 19.14
C TYR A 293 28.35 -14.60 20.29
N LYS A 294 29.39 -14.32 21.10
CA LYS A 294 29.68 -15.06 22.33
C LYS A 294 28.89 -14.45 23.48
N SER A 295 28.63 -15.21 24.54
CA SER A 295 27.86 -14.71 25.70
C SER A 295 28.35 -13.38 26.28
N ASN A 296 29.64 -13.06 26.15
CA ASN A 296 30.25 -11.80 26.61
C ASN A 296 30.41 -10.73 25.52
N THR A 297 30.01 -10.97 24.27
CA THR A 297 30.15 -10.02 23.14
C THR A 297 28.83 -9.53 22.56
N LEU A 298 27.70 -9.77 23.23
CA LEU A 298 26.36 -9.31 22.80
C LEU A 298 26.34 -7.83 22.43
N LYS A 299 26.87 -6.95 23.30
CA LYS A 299 26.92 -5.51 23.02
C LYS A 299 27.71 -5.16 21.75
N LYS A 300 28.79 -5.88 21.47
CA LYS A 300 29.57 -5.69 20.24
C LYS A 300 28.75 -6.11 19.02
N ALA A 301 28.02 -7.21 19.12
CA ALA A 301 27.15 -7.70 18.05
C ALA A 301 25.97 -6.75 17.79
N GLN A 302 25.39 -6.16 18.83
CA GLN A 302 24.37 -5.12 18.72
C GLN A 302 24.88 -3.87 17.98
N GLN A 303 26.15 -3.48 18.19
CA GLN A 303 26.76 -2.37 17.44
C GLN A 303 26.91 -2.67 15.94
N LEU A 304 27.23 -3.91 15.58
CA LEU A 304 27.23 -4.33 14.18
C LEU A 304 25.81 -4.32 13.60
N ALA A 305 24.84 -4.83 14.36
CA ALA A 305 23.42 -4.88 13.98
C ALA A 305 22.80 -3.50 13.66
N LEU A 306 23.28 -2.42 14.28
CA LEU A 306 22.86 -1.05 13.94
C LEU A 306 23.15 -0.67 12.48
N LEU A 307 24.10 -1.33 11.84
CA LEU A 307 24.51 -1.09 10.44
C LEU A 307 23.80 -2.03 9.44
N MET A 308 22.93 -2.92 9.93
CA MET A 308 22.33 -3.98 9.11
C MET A 308 20.88 -3.69 8.74
N GLY A 309 20.53 -4.05 7.51
CA GLY A 309 19.17 -4.05 6.98
C GLY A 309 18.35 -5.28 7.40
N SER A 310 18.98 -6.44 7.41
CA SER A 310 18.34 -7.74 7.68
C SER A 310 19.37 -8.64 8.33
N TYR A 311 18.99 -9.31 9.44
CA TYR A 311 19.85 -10.29 10.08
C TYR A 311 19.11 -11.16 11.08
N GLU A 312 19.71 -12.33 11.33
CA GLU A 312 19.46 -13.15 12.51
C GLU A 312 20.60 -12.99 13.52
N LEU A 313 20.27 -12.66 14.79
CA LEU A 313 21.26 -12.49 15.85
C LEU A 313 21.25 -13.69 16.80
N VAL A 314 22.31 -14.50 16.76
CA VAL A 314 22.37 -15.80 17.42
C VAL A 314 23.53 -15.88 18.40
N GLN A 315 23.30 -16.40 19.61
CA GLN A 315 24.38 -16.69 20.53
C GLN A 315 25.07 -18.00 20.09
N TYR A 316 26.40 -17.98 20.03
CA TYR A 316 27.20 -19.16 19.72
C TYR A 316 26.93 -20.30 20.71
N ASP A 317 26.72 -21.49 20.15
CA ASP A 317 26.63 -22.78 20.85
C ASP A 317 27.28 -23.91 20.02
N GLU A 318 27.02 -25.17 20.37
CA GLU A 318 27.60 -26.34 19.70
C GLU A 318 27.07 -26.56 18.27
N GLU A 319 25.92 -26.00 17.91
CA GLU A 319 25.39 -26.08 16.54
C GLU A 319 26.28 -25.28 15.57
N TRP A 320 26.87 -24.20 16.06
CA TRP A 320 27.75 -23.29 15.31
C TRP A 320 29.24 -23.66 15.37
N LYS A 321 29.60 -24.86 15.83
CA LYS A 321 31.00 -25.28 16.04
C LYS A 321 31.90 -25.17 14.80
N ALA A 322 31.34 -25.29 13.60
CA ALA A 322 32.07 -25.13 12.34
C ALA A 322 32.59 -23.70 12.12
N TYR A 323 31.98 -22.73 12.78
CA TYR A 323 32.29 -21.31 12.69
C TYR A 323 33.05 -20.81 13.92
N LYS A 324 33.58 -21.72 14.74
CA LYS A 324 34.39 -21.37 15.90
C LYS A 324 35.56 -20.46 15.49
N SER A 325 35.57 -19.26 16.05
CA SER A 325 36.54 -18.22 15.73
C SER A 325 37.10 -17.55 16.99
N ASN A 326 38.33 -17.05 16.90
CA ASN A 326 38.91 -16.17 17.91
C ASN A 326 38.37 -14.73 17.83
N ALA A 327 37.67 -14.37 16.74
CA ALA A 327 36.97 -13.09 16.62
C ALA A 327 35.90 -12.90 17.71
N ASP A 328 35.54 -11.66 18.00
CA ASP A 328 34.45 -11.33 18.93
C ASP A 328 33.08 -11.71 18.35
N ILE A 329 32.93 -11.53 17.04
CA ILE A 329 31.71 -11.76 16.27
C ILE A 329 32.06 -12.57 15.02
N VAL A 330 31.15 -13.47 14.64
CA VAL A 330 31.17 -14.12 13.34
C VAL A 330 29.95 -13.67 12.55
N VAL A 331 30.13 -13.37 11.27
CA VAL A 331 29.05 -13.06 10.34
C VAL A 331 29.03 -14.11 9.24
N ILE A 332 27.86 -14.68 8.96
CA ILE A 332 27.62 -15.52 7.79
C ILE A 332 26.70 -14.71 6.87
N LEU A 333 27.20 -14.29 5.71
CA LEU A 333 26.42 -13.47 4.78
C LEU A 333 25.36 -14.31 4.08
N GLY A 334 24.12 -13.90 4.22
CA GLY A 334 22.96 -14.45 3.52
C GLY A 334 22.74 -13.81 2.15
N LYS A 335 21.67 -14.20 1.47
CA LYS A 335 21.30 -13.63 0.18
C LYS A 335 20.82 -12.17 0.30
N ASP A 336 20.37 -11.78 1.47
CA ASP A 336 20.05 -10.42 1.89
C ASP A 336 21.26 -9.48 2.01
N TYR A 337 22.50 -9.93 1.78
CA TYR A 337 23.71 -9.13 2.04
C TYR A 337 23.76 -7.75 1.37
N LYS A 338 22.98 -7.50 0.31
CA LYS A 338 22.89 -6.19 -0.36
C LYS A 338 22.07 -5.17 0.43
N GLU A 339 21.19 -5.64 1.31
CA GLU A 339 20.40 -4.81 2.22
C GLU A 339 21.23 -4.38 3.43
N ASN A 340 22.42 -4.98 3.62
CA ASN A 340 23.27 -4.83 4.79
C ASN A 340 24.46 -3.90 4.53
N ILE A 341 24.55 -2.84 5.35
CA ILE A 341 25.51 -1.72 5.28
C ILE A 341 25.43 -1.01 3.92
N GLU A 342 24.99 0.24 3.89
CA GLU A 342 25.05 1.05 2.66
C GLU A 342 26.49 1.40 2.26
#